data_AF-A0A7R8ZAM8-F1
#
_entry.id   AF-A0A7R8ZAM8-F1
#
_cell.length_a   1.000
_cell.length_b   1.000
_cell.length_c   1.000
_cell.angle_alpha   90.00
_cell.angle_beta   90.00
_cell.angle_gamma   90.00
#
_symmetry.space_group_name_H-M   'P 1'
#
loop_
_entity.id
_entity.type
_entity.pdbx_description
1 polymer ?
#
loop_
_entity_poly.entity_id
_entity_poly.type
_entity_poly.pdbx_seq_one_letter_code
_entity_poly.pdbx_strand_id
1 'polypeptide(L)'
;QGVLCVLFLQDKLKQLVGNRIGVEVFVDKLGEVSKHEVYSKAAKHPQLKPQFPSDLLLDHEFCQLFKALEGMVVKAVAPKPLMNGSSEPAVDSSYLMQYKELIREQDRRLEELSQTVERLTQEKHYMQMKLEECTGTLAQLRDQNMLLKAQANTSLGPVPELEEARVGLEHWRAECEHKDAIIESLQSNISADTHIDDLEARIHELYLEMGEKDLELERLKKSTTSHQHQMKRDQDDLLELLTDQDTRLSMFKERLRTLGEKVDDDAEADLEEVN
;
A
#
# COMPACT_ATOMS: atom_id res chain seq x y z
N GLN A 1 24.43 22.69 14.01
CA GLN A 1 23.71 22.21 15.22
C GLN A 1 22.54 23.10 15.68
N GLY A 2 22.62 24.44 15.66
CA GLY A 2 21.54 25.31 16.19
C GLY A 2 20.17 25.17 15.52
N VAL A 3 20.11 25.00 14.19
CA VAL A 3 18.85 24.92 13.43
C VAL A 3 18.07 23.63 13.73
N LEU A 4 18.77 22.51 13.95
CA LEU A 4 18.14 21.21 14.23
C LEU A 4 17.49 21.18 15.63
N CYS A 5 18.10 21.84 16.61
CA CYS A 5 17.55 22.00 17.96
C CYS A 5 16.27 22.86 17.96
N VAL A 6 16.26 23.93 17.15
CA VAL A 6 15.10 24.82 17.00
C VAL A 6 13.93 24.11 16.30
N LEU A 7 14.19 23.32 15.26
CA LEU A 7 13.15 22.54 14.56
C LEU A 7 12.53 21.47 15.47
N PHE A 8 13.37 20.73 16.22
CA PHE A 8 12.88 19.73 17.18
C PHE A 8 12.05 20.35 18.31
N LEU A 9 12.42 21.54 18.76
CA LEU A 9 11.64 22.29 19.75
C LEU A 9 10.33 22.82 19.16
N GLN A 10 10.35 23.26 17.90
CA GLN A 10 9.18 23.76 17.17
C GLN A 10 8.12 22.66 16.99
N ASP A 11 8.52 21.46 16.59
CA ASP A 11 7.58 20.34 16.38
C ASP A 11 7.00 19.84 17.71
N LYS A 12 7.82 19.79 18.77
CA LYS A 12 7.32 19.53 20.13
C LYS A 12 6.29 20.55 20.59
N LEU A 13 6.49 21.82 20.26
CA LEU A 13 5.55 22.88 20.63
C LEU A 13 4.24 22.76 19.85
N LYS A 14 4.29 22.46 18.55
CA LYS A 14 3.10 22.18 17.73
C LYS A 14 2.32 20.96 18.27
N GLN A 15 3.02 19.88 18.61
CA GLN A 15 2.42 18.69 19.22
C GLN A 15 1.76 19.03 20.57
N LEU A 16 2.39 19.88 21.38
CA LEU A 16 1.82 20.29 22.66
C LEU A 16 0.54 21.10 22.47
N VAL A 17 0.53 22.04 21.52
CA VAL A 17 -0.68 22.80 21.15
C VAL A 17 -1.79 21.87 20.65
N GLY A 18 -1.47 20.94 19.74
CA GLY A 18 -2.44 19.98 19.22
C GLY A 18 -3.02 19.06 20.28
N ASN A 19 -2.18 18.52 21.16
CA ASN A 19 -2.59 17.50 22.14
C ASN A 19 -3.27 18.07 23.39
N ARG A 20 -2.95 19.31 23.79
CA ARG A 20 -3.44 19.89 25.06
C ARG A 20 -4.50 20.96 24.89
N ILE A 21 -4.48 21.69 23.78
CA ILE A 21 -5.39 22.80 23.53
C ILE A 21 -6.34 22.44 22.38
N GLY A 22 -5.82 21.78 21.35
CA GLY A 22 -6.49 21.59 20.07
C GLY A 22 -6.17 22.74 19.12
N VAL A 23 -5.81 22.40 17.88
CA VAL A 23 -5.37 23.38 16.86
C VAL A 23 -6.46 24.39 16.54
N GLU A 24 -7.71 23.94 16.37
CA GLU A 24 -8.85 24.82 16.08
C GLU A 24 -9.11 25.80 17.22
N VAL A 25 -9.15 25.30 18.46
CA VAL A 25 -9.33 26.12 19.66
C VAL A 25 -8.22 27.17 19.79
N PHE A 26 -6.97 26.78 19.51
CA PHE A 26 -5.84 27.71 19.52
C PHE A 26 -5.98 28.82 18.47
N VAL A 27 -6.33 28.46 17.23
CA VAL A 27 -6.53 29.43 16.14
C VAL A 27 -7.71 30.37 16.42
N ASP A 28 -8.81 29.84 16.94
CA ASP A 28 -9.98 30.64 17.31
C ASP A 28 -9.64 31.65 18.41
N LYS A 29 -8.93 31.21 19.46
CA LYS A 29 -8.48 32.09 20.54
C LYS A 29 -7.46 33.12 20.09
N LEU A 30 -6.56 32.76 19.17
CA LEU A 30 -5.65 33.72 18.57
C LEU A 30 -6.41 34.80 17.80
N GLY A 31 -7.43 34.41 17.03
CA GLY A 31 -8.28 35.34 16.27
C GLY A 31 -9.20 36.22 17.13
N GLU A 32 -9.41 35.93 18.42
CA GLU A 32 -10.16 36.81 19.33
C GLU A 32 -9.43 38.16 19.55
N VAL A 33 -8.10 38.18 19.44
CA VAL A 33 -7.28 39.39 19.62
C VAL A 33 -7.59 40.44 18.54
N SER A 34 -7.63 40.03 17.27
CA SER A 34 -7.93 40.91 16.14
C SER A 34 -9.41 41.33 16.07
N LYS A 35 -10.31 40.52 16.67
CA LYS A 35 -11.75 40.82 16.81
C LYS A 35 -12.09 41.75 17.98
N HIS A 36 -11.16 41.99 18.90
CA HIS A 36 -11.40 42.85 20.06
C HIS A 36 -11.74 44.29 19.64
N GLU A 37 -12.71 44.91 20.32
CA GLU A 37 -13.24 46.24 19.94
C GLU A 37 -12.17 47.34 19.93
N VAL A 38 -11.19 47.27 20.83
CA VAL A 38 -10.08 48.24 20.93
C VAL A 38 -9.05 48.03 19.81
N TYR A 39 -8.92 46.82 19.26
CA TYR A 39 -7.92 46.48 18.24
C TYR A 39 -8.09 47.35 16.99
N SER A 40 -9.31 47.47 16.47
CA SER A 40 -9.60 48.26 15.27
C SER A 40 -9.31 49.76 15.44
N LYS A 41 -9.43 50.28 16.67
CA LYS A 41 -9.15 51.69 16.99
C LYS A 41 -7.64 51.92 17.05
N ALA A 42 -6.92 51.09 17.82
CA ALA A 42 -5.46 51.18 17.98
C ALA A 42 -4.72 50.97 16.64
N ALA A 43 -5.17 50.02 15.82
CA ALA A 43 -4.55 49.71 14.53
C ALA A 43 -4.61 50.86 13.50
N LYS A 44 -5.50 51.84 13.66
CA LYS A 44 -5.67 52.98 12.73
C LYS A 44 -4.98 54.26 13.18
N HIS A 45 -4.59 54.35 14.46
CA HIS A 45 -4.11 55.60 15.05
C HIS A 45 -2.73 55.39 15.68
N PRO A 46 -1.65 55.76 14.96
CA PRO A 46 -0.29 55.74 15.52
C PRO A 46 -0.09 56.66 16.73
N GLN A 47 -0.95 57.68 16.86
CA GLN A 47 -0.91 58.64 17.95
C GLN A 47 -1.92 58.26 19.05
N LEU A 48 -1.46 58.16 20.29
CA LEU A 48 -2.30 57.88 21.45
C LEU A 48 -3.18 59.09 21.79
N LYS A 49 -4.50 58.89 21.79
CA LYS A 49 -5.51 59.87 22.25
C LYS A 49 -6.59 59.20 23.12
N PRO A 50 -6.23 58.68 24.31
CA PRO A 50 -7.19 57.99 25.17
C PRO A 50 -8.21 58.97 25.74
N GLN A 51 -9.48 58.57 25.78
CA GLN A 51 -10.53 59.30 26.51
C GLN A 51 -10.79 58.65 27.86
N PHE A 52 -10.59 57.34 27.95
CA PHE A 52 -10.73 56.54 29.16
C PHE A 52 -9.52 55.63 29.37
N PRO A 53 -9.21 55.21 30.60
CA PRO A 53 -8.11 54.28 30.87
C PRO A 53 -8.20 52.96 30.08
N SER A 54 -9.42 52.51 29.76
CA SER A 54 -9.68 51.32 28.94
C SER A 54 -9.20 51.43 27.49
N ASP A 55 -8.96 52.64 26.99
CA ASP A 55 -8.47 52.87 25.63
C ASP A 55 -6.97 52.55 25.46
N LEU A 56 -6.24 52.37 26.56
CA LEU A 56 -4.80 52.09 26.58
C LEU A 56 -4.47 50.59 26.63
N LEU A 57 -5.41 49.73 26.24
CA LEU A 57 -5.24 48.27 26.30
C LEU A 57 -4.27 47.74 25.22
N LEU A 58 -4.32 48.29 24.02
CA LEU A 58 -3.50 47.88 22.87
C LEU A 58 -2.90 49.12 22.19
N ASP A 59 -1.62 49.06 21.82
CA ASP A 59 -0.95 50.10 21.07
C ASP A 59 -0.88 49.80 19.56
N HIS A 60 -0.55 50.83 18.79
CA HIS A 60 -0.50 50.74 17.33
C HIS A 60 0.52 49.74 16.80
N GLU A 61 1.72 49.71 17.38
CA GLU A 61 2.82 48.85 16.93
C GLU A 61 2.52 47.39 17.23
N PHE A 62 1.92 47.10 18.39
CA PHE A 62 1.39 45.76 18.69
C PHE A 62 0.39 45.29 17.63
N CYS A 63 -0.57 46.14 17.25
CA CYS A 63 -1.56 45.78 16.24
C CYS A 63 -0.92 45.50 14.86
N GLN A 64 0.11 46.26 14.46
CA GLN A 64 0.82 45.99 13.20
C GLN A 64 1.61 44.68 13.27
N LEU A 65 2.31 44.45 14.36
CA LEU A 65 3.08 43.22 14.58
C LEU A 65 2.16 41.99 14.60
N PHE A 66 1.06 42.07 15.34
CA PHE A 66 0.08 40.99 15.41
C PHE A 66 -0.51 40.67 14.03
N LYS A 67 -0.91 41.70 13.27
CA LYS A 67 -1.43 41.53 11.90
C LYS A 67 -0.41 40.86 10.97
N ALA A 68 0.88 41.17 11.11
CA ALA A 68 1.94 40.55 10.31
C ALA A 68 2.16 39.07 10.69
N LEU A 69 2.08 38.75 11.99
CA LEU A 69 2.44 37.43 12.51
C LEU A 69 1.27 36.45 12.62
N GLU A 70 0.03 36.91 12.78
CA GLU A 70 -1.16 36.08 12.99
C GLU A 70 -1.28 34.99 11.90
N GLY A 71 -1.22 35.39 10.64
CA GLY A 71 -1.28 34.44 9.51
C GLY A 71 -0.07 33.49 9.44
N MET A 72 1.11 33.94 9.89
CA MET A 72 2.32 33.09 9.92
C MET A 72 2.22 32.04 11.03
N VAL A 73 1.72 32.42 12.21
CA VAL A 73 1.51 31.53 13.35
C VAL A 73 0.41 30.53 13.04
N VAL A 74 -0.71 30.95 12.45
CA VAL A 74 -1.80 30.06 12.02
C VAL A 74 -1.26 29.03 11.02
N LYS A 75 -0.49 29.44 10.00
CA LYS A 75 0.13 28.52 9.03
C LYS A 75 1.17 27.58 9.66
N ALA A 76 1.84 28.01 10.71
CA ALA A 76 2.86 27.21 11.38
C ALA A 76 2.25 26.13 12.29
N VAL A 77 1.11 26.43 12.94
CA VAL A 77 0.46 25.54 13.92
C VAL A 77 -0.61 24.67 13.28
N ALA A 78 -1.33 25.17 12.28
CA ALA A 78 -2.29 24.36 11.54
C ALA A 78 -1.54 23.35 10.65
N PRO A 79 -1.90 22.05 10.69
CA PRO A 79 -1.36 21.10 9.73
C PRO A 79 -1.71 21.60 8.32
N LYS A 80 -0.75 21.55 7.39
CA LYS A 80 -1.04 21.80 5.98
C LYS A 80 -2.23 20.89 5.62
N PRO A 81 -3.34 21.42 5.09
CA PRO A 81 -4.39 20.54 4.59
C PRO A 81 -3.73 19.59 3.61
N LEU A 82 -3.94 18.29 3.79
CA LEU A 82 -3.61 17.25 2.84
C LEU A 82 -4.49 17.47 1.59
N MET A 83 -4.20 18.53 0.86
CA MET A 83 -4.77 18.85 -0.44
C MET A 83 -3.58 19.15 -1.35
N ASN A 84 -3.34 18.16 -2.20
CA ASN A 84 -2.57 18.22 -3.43
C ASN A 84 -1.15 18.77 -3.33
N GLY A 85 -0.24 17.81 -3.16
CA GLY A 85 1.00 17.80 -3.91
C GLY A 85 2.12 18.63 -3.30
N SER A 86 3.26 17.96 -3.19
CA SER A 86 4.60 18.49 -2.92
C SER A 86 4.98 18.80 -1.47
N SER A 87 6.07 18.13 -1.11
CA SER A 87 7.02 18.39 -0.02
C SER A 87 6.68 17.84 1.37
N GLU A 88 6.59 16.52 1.48
CA GLU A 88 7.02 15.75 2.66
C GLU A 88 7.91 14.58 2.17
N PRO A 89 8.85 14.07 3.00
CA PRO A 89 10.05 13.39 2.52
C PRO A 89 9.70 12.18 1.66
N ALA A 90 10.36 12.06 0.51
CA ALA A 90 10.06 11.14 -0.60
C ALA A 90 9.90 9.65 -0.23
N VAL A 91 10.26 9.27 1.00
CA VAL A 91 10.21 7.92 1.52
C VAL A 91 8.77 7.48 1.83
N ASP A 92 7.96 8.31 2.49
CA ASP A 92 6.56 7.96 2.81
C ASP A 92 5.66 7.95 1.57
N SER A 93 5.96 8.78 0.57
CA SER A 93 5.22 8.79 -0.69
C SER A 93 5.43 7.51 -1.51
N SER A 94 6.62 6.90 -1.43
CA SER A 94 6.92 5.65 -2.14
C SER A 94 6.19 4.47 -1.52
N TYR A 95 6.23 4.34 -0.18
CA TYR A 95 5.46 3.31 0.52
C TYR A 95 3.96 3.49 0.34
N LEU A 96 3.45 4.71 0.39
CA LEU A 96 2.02 4.98 0.15
C LEU A 96 1.60 4.62 -1.28
N MET A 97 2.47 4.82 -2.27
CA MET A 97 2.23 4.41 -3.65
C MET A 97 2.21 2.89 -3.77
N GLN A 98 3.16 2.18 -3.15
CA GLN A 98 3.19 0.72 -3.10
C GLN A 98 1.95 0.13 -2.40
N TYR A 99 1.50 0.71 -1.29
CA TYR A 99 0.26 0.27 -0.63
C TYR A 99 -0.97 0.50 -1.51
N LYS A 100 -1.04 1.63 -2.22
CA LYS A 100 -2.14 1.89 -3.17
C LYS A 100 -2.13 0.93 -4.36
N GLU A 101 -0.96 0.60 -4.88
CA GLU A 101 -0.81 -0.39 -5.95
C GLU A 101 -1.18 -1.80 -5.46
N LEU A 102 -0.74 -2.17 -4.27
CA LEU A 102 -1.08 -3.46 -3.66
C LEU A 102 -2.59 -3.59 -3.43
N ILE A 103 -3.26 -2.54 -2.94
CA ILE A 103 -4.72 -2.53 -2.75
C ILE A 103 -5.42 -2.67 -4.11
N ARG A 104 -5.00 -1.93 -5.15
CA ARG A 104 -5.58 -2.07 -6.50
C ARG A 104 -5.41 -3.47 -7.08
N GLU A 105 -4.26 -4.09 -6.86
CA GLU A 105 -3.99 -5.45 -7.31
C GLU A 105 -4.82 -6.48 -6.52
N GLN A 106 -5.02 -6.26 -5.23
CA GLN A 106 -5.93 -7.07 -4.41
C GLN A 106 -7.38 -6.93 -4.86
N ASP A 107 -7.84 -5.70 -5.12
CA ASP A 107 -9.18 -5.41 -5.63
C ASP A 107 -9.39 -6.08 -7.00
N ARG A 108 -8.39 -6.02 -7.89
CA ARG A 108 -8.42 -6.70 -9.20
C ARG A 108 -8.55 -8.21 -9.03
N ARG A 109 -7.74 -8.83 -8.15
CA ARG A 109 -7.82 -10.28 -7.89
C ARG A 109 -9.13 -10.68 -7.25
N LEU A 110 -9.67 -9.86 -6.34
CA LEU A 110 -10.98 -10.08 -5.73
C LEU A 110 -12.08 -10.10 -6.79
N GLU A 111 -12.04 -9.16 -7.73
CA GLU A 111 -12.97 -9.10 -8.86
C GLU A 111 -12.84 -10.35 -9.76
N GLU A 112 -11.62 -10.76 -10.11
CA GLU A 112 -11.36 -11.95 -10.93
C GLU A 112 -11.82 -13.25 -10.26
N LEU A 113 -11.55 -13.41 -8.96
CA LEU A 113 -12.05 -14.54 -8.19
C LEU A 113 -13.58 -14.52 -8.13
N SER A 114 -14.19 -13.36 -7.90
CA SER A 114 -15.65 -13.22 -7.83
C SER A 114 -16.30 -13.62 -9.15
N GLN A 115 -15.77 -13.16 -10.28
CA GLN A 115 -16.23 -13.54 -11.62
C GLN A 115 -16.04 -15.04 -11.89
N THR A 116 -14.93 -15.62 -11.43
CA THR A 116 -14.66 -17.06 -11.58
C THR A 116 -15.66 -17.90 -10.77
N VAL A 117 -15.96 -17.49 -9.53
CA VAL A 117 -16.97 -18.14 -8.68
C VAL A 117 -18.34 -18.06 -9.32
N GLU A 118 -18.71 -16.91 -9.88
CA GLU A 118 -20.00 -16.74 -10.55
C GLU A 118 -20.10 -17.67 -11.79
N ARG A 119 -19.07 -17.69 -12.64
CA ARG A 119 -19.02 -18.57 -13.81
C ARG A 119 -19.12 -20.05 -13.43
N LEU A 120 -18.34 -20.51 -12.45
CA LEU A 120 -18.38 -21.90 -11.97
C LEU A 120 -19.74 -22.24 -11.34
N THR A 121 -20.38 -21.29 -10.68
CA THR A 121 -21.72 -21.47 -10.11
C THR A 121 -22.77 -21.65 -11.20
N GLN A 122 -22.71 -20.86 -12.28
CA GLN A 122 -23.58 -21.00 -13.44
C GLN A 122 -23.35 -22.34 -14.16
N GLU A 123 -22.09 -22.73 -14.37
CA GLU A 123 -21.72 -24.00 -15.00
C GLU A 123 -22.20 -25.20 -14.17
N LYS A 124 -22.00 -25.16 -12.84
CA LYS A 124 -22.56 -26.17 -11.92
C LYS A 124 -24.08 -26.28 -12.05
N HIS A 125 -24.78 -25.15 -12.07
CA HIS A 125 -26.24 -25.16 -12.19
C HIS A 125 -26.70 -25.76 -13.52
N TYR A 126 -26.02 -25.40 -14.63
CA TYR A 126 -26.28 -25.97 -15.94
C TYR A 126 -26.08 -27.49 -15.96
N MET A 127 -24.96 -27.98 -15.41
CA MET A 127 -24.67 -29.41 -15.35
C MET A 127 -25.65 -30.15 -14.43
N GLN A 128 -26.09 -29.53 -13.32
CA GLN A 128 -27.14 -30.10 -12.46
C GLN A 128 -28.47 -30.25 -13.21
N MET A 129 -28.90 -29.25 -13.97
CA MET A 129 -30.12 -29.35 -14.79
C MET A 129 -30.02 -30.47 -15.83
N LYS A 130 -28.86 -30.60 -16.49
CA LYS A 130 -28.62 -31.67 -17.46
C LYS A 130 -28.62 -33.07 -16.82
N LEU A 131 -28.07 -33.18 -15.62
CA LEU A 131 -28.09 -34.42 -14.84
C LEU A 131 -29.53 -34.80 -14.45
N GLU A 132 -30.33 -33.85 -13.98
CA GLU A 132 -31.74 -34.09 -13.66
C GLU A 132 -32.55 -34.53 -14.88
N GLU A 133 -32.35 -33.87 -16.03
CA GLU A 133 -32.97 -34.25 -17.31
C GLU A 133 -32.61 -35.70 -17.70
N CYS A 134 -31.33 -36.05 -17.67
CA CYS A 134 -30.84 -37.38 -18.01
C CYS A 134 -31.30 -38.46 -17.01
N THR A 135 -31.37 -38.11 -15.72
CA THR A 135 -31.89 -39.00 -14.68
C THR A 135 -33.38 -39.26 -14.89
N GLY A 136 -34.14 -38.24 -15.29
CA GLY A 136 -35.55 -38.36 -15.64
C GLY A 136 -35.80 -39.26 -16.85
N THR A 137 -35.02 -39.12 -17.92
CA THR A 137 -35.14 -40.00 -19.10
C THR A 137 -34.76 -41.44 -18.77
N LEU A 138 -33.73 -41.66 -17.95
CA LEU A 138 -33.36 -42.98 -17.45
C LEU A 138 -34.49 -43.64 -16.65
N ALA A 139 -35.15 -42.90 -15.76
CA ALA A 139 -36.29 -43.42 -15.01
C ALA A 139 -37.43 -43.84 -15.94
N GLN A 140 -37.77 -43.01 -16.92
CA GLN A 140 -38.81 -43.32 -17.93
C GLN A 140 -38.48 -44.58 -18.73
N LEU A 141 -37.24 -44.71 -19.22
CA LEU A 141 -36.80 -45.88 -19.98
C LEU A 141 -36.78 -47.15 -19.12
N ARG A 142 -36.47 -47.02 -17.82
CA ARG A 142 -36.49 -48.12 -16.86
C ARG A 142 -37.92 -48.62 -16.62
N ASP A 143 -38.89 -47.71 -16.50
CA ASP A 143 -40.31 -48.04 -16.35
C ASP A 143 -40.87 -48.71 -17.62
N GLN A 144 -40.53 -48.18 -18.81
CA GLN A 144 -40.89 -48.80 -20.09
C GLN A 144 -40.33 -50.22 -20.20
N ASN A 145 -39.07 -50.43 -19.83
CA ASN A 145 -38.45 -51.76 -19.80
C ASN A 145 -39.14 -52.71 -18.82
N MET A 146 -39.54 -52.21 -17.64
CA MET A 146 -40.26 -53.02 -16.65
C MET A 146 -41.61 -53.48 -17.18
N LEU A 147 -42.34 -52.58 -17.86
CA LEU A 147 -43.62 -52.87 -18.51
C LEU A 147 -43.48 -53.88 -19.65
N LEU A 148 -42.50 -53.70 -20.53
CA LEU A 148 -42.23 -54.63 -21.63
C LEU A 148 -41.85 -56.03 -21.13
N LYS A 149 -41.01 -56.12 -20.08
CA LYS A 149 -40.69 -57.41 -19.44
C LYS A 149 -41.90 -58.07 -18.80
N ALA A 150 -42.80 -57.30 -18.19
CA ALA A 150 -44.04 -57.83 -17.62
C ALA A 150 -45.00 -58.36 -18.71
N GLN A 151 -45.09 -57.67 -19.85
CA GLN A 151 -45.88 -58.09 -21.01
C GLN A 151 -45.31 -59.35 -21.69
N ALA A 152 -43.99 -59.43 -21.85
CA ALA A 152 -43.32 -60.61 -22.40
C ALA A 152 -43.51 -61.87 -21.52
N ASN A 153 -43.58 -61.71 -20.20
CA ASN A 153 -43.85 -62.81 -19.27
C ASN A 153 -45.32 -63.28 -19.27
N THR A 154 -46.25 -62.49 -19.81
CA THR A 154 -47.67 -62.87 -19.92
C THR A 154 -48.01 -63.52 -21.27
N SER A 155 -47.21 -63.30 -22.31
CA SER A 155 -47.33 -64.03 -23.60
C SER A 155 -46.58 -65.37 -23.56
N LEU A 156 -47.28 -66.44 -23.21
CA LEU A 156 -46.75 -67.81 -23.27
C LEU A 156 -46.53 -68.28 -24.72
N GLY A 157 -45.27 -68.28 -25.17
CA GLY A 157 -44.79 -68.98 -26.37
C GLY A 157 -43.36 -68.58 -26.75
N PRO A 158 -42.51 -69.47 -27.29
CA PRO A 158 -41.16 -69.08 -27.74
C PRO A 158 -41.29 -68.22 -29.01
N VAL A 159 -41.02 -66.92 -28.88
CA VAL A 159 -41.10 -65.94 -29.98
C VAL A 159 -39.70 -65.73 -30.57
N PRO A 160 -39.50 -65.85 -31.90
CA PRO A 160 -38.21 -65.60 -32.57
C PRO A 160 -37.59 -64.22 -32.29
N GLU A 161 -38.43 -63.24 -31.98
CA GLU A 161 -38.10 -61.85 -31.65
C GLU A 161 -37.32 -61.72 -30.32
N LEU A 162 -37.47 -62.68 -29.39
CA LEU A 162 -36.71 -62.73 -28.14
C LEU A 162 -35.25 -63.14 -28.37
N GLU A 163 -34.99 -63.95 -29.41
CA GLU A 163 -33.64 -64.38 -29.76
C GLU A 163 -32.86 -63.24 -30.43
N GLU A 164 -33.54 -62.44 -31.27
CA GLU A 164 -32.98 -61.24 -31.89
C GLU A 164 -32.67 -60.14 -30.85
N ALA A 165 -33.58 -59.96 -29.87
CA ALA A 165 -33.31 -59.10 -28.72
C ALA A 165 -32.16 -59.61 -27.85
N ARG A 166 -31.99 -60.94 -27.71
CA ARG A 166 -30.87 -61.54 -26.95
C ARG A 166 -29.53 -61.29 -27.65
N VAL A 167 -29.48 -61.46 -28.96
CA VAL A 167 -28.29 -61.15 -29.79
C VAL A 167 -27.98 -59.65 -29.73
N GLY A 168 -28.99 -58.78 -29.78
CA GLY A 168 -28.79 -57.34 -29.60
C GLY A 168 -28.23 -56.98 -28.22
N LEU A 169 -28.68 -57.67 -27.16
CA LEU A 169 -28.19 -57.46 -25.79
C LEU A 169 -26.75 -57.96 -25.60
N GLU A 170 -26.39 -59.07 -26.24
CA GLU A 170 -24.99 -59.55 -26.31
C GLU A 170 -24.09 -58.58 -27.07
N HIS A 171 -24.58 -57.99 -28.17
CA HIS A 171 -23.85 -56.97 -28.92
C HIS A 171 -23.59 -55.71 -28.10
N TRP A 172 -24.62 -55.15 -27.44
CA TRP A 172 -24.45 -53.99 -26.56
C TRP A 172 -23.55 -54.28 -25.36
N ARG A 173 -23.60 -55.51 -24.80
CA ARG A 173 -22.68 -55.94 -23.75
C ARG A 173 -21.24 -55.92 -24.24
N ALA A 174 -20.97 -56.51 -25.41
CA ALA A 174 -19.64 -56.52 -26.00
C ALA A 174 -19.13 -55.10 -26.30
N GLU A 175 -20.01 -54.20 -26.73
CA GLU A 175 -19.64 -52.80 -26.96
C GLU A 175 -19.35 -52.04 -25.66
N CYS A 176 -20.10 -52.30 -24.58
CA CYS A 176 -19.78 -51.77 -23.25
C CYS A 176 -18.42 -52.28 -22.76
N GLU A 177 -18.15 -53.58 -22.86
CA GLU A 177 -16.86 -54.17 -22.47
C GLU A 177 -15.70 -53.57 -23.29
N HIS A 178 -15.91 -53.31 -24.57
CA HIS A 178 -14.92 -52.64 -25.40
C HIS A 178 -14.66 -51.20 -24.97
N LYS A 179 -15.72 -50.43 -24.67
CA LYS A 179 -15.61 -49.06 -24.16
C LYS A 179 -14.93 -49.01 -22.80
N ASP A 180 -15.25 -49.95 -21.91
CA ASP A 180 -14.60 -50.08 -20.60
C ASP A 180 -13.10 -50.37 -20.76
N ALA A 181 -12.71 -51.25 -21.69
CA ALA A 181 -11.29 -51.51 -21.98
C ALA A 181 -10.55 -50.28 -22.55
N ILE A 182 -11.22 -49.47 -23.39
CA ILE A 182 -10.65 -48.22 -23.89
C ILE A 182 -10.47 -47.22 -22.75
N ILE A 183 -11.49 -47.06 -21.90
CA ILE A 183 -11.44 -46.19 -20.72
C ILE A 183 -10.28 -46.58 -19.81
N GLU A 184 -10.11 -47.87 -19.55
CA GLU A 184 -9.01 -48.39 -18.73
C GLU A 184 -7.64 -48.10 -19.37
N SER A 185 -7.51 -48.24 -20.69
CA SER A 185 -6.27 -47.87 -21.40
C SER A 185 -5.99 -46.37 -21.35
N LEU A 186 -7.02 -45.53 -21.48
CA LEU A 186 -6.89 -44.08 -21.42
C LEU A 186 -6.53 -43.63 -20.01
N GLN A 187 -7.15 -44.22 -18.99
CA GLN A 187 -6.81 -43.98 -17.59
C GLN A 187 -5.37 -44.40 -17.28
N SER A 188 -4.92 -45.55 -17.79
CA SER A 188 -3.54 -45.98 -17.65
C SER A 188 -2.55 -45.07 -18.37
N ASN A 189 -2.92 -44.49 -19.51
CA ASN A 189 -2.07 -43.54 -20.23
C ASN A 189 -2.00 -42.20 -19.52
N ILE A 190 -3.11 -41.73 -18.94
CA ILE A 190 -3.15 -40.50 -18.13
C ILE A 190 -2.35 -40.68 -16.84
N SER A 191 -2.44 -41.84 -16.18
CA SER A 191 -1.65 -42.12 -14.96
C SER A 191 -0.18 -42.38 -15.25
N ALA A 192 0.17 -42.82 -16.45
CA ALA A 192 1.55 -42.93 -16.91
C ALA A 192 2.14 -41.58 -17.36
N ASP A 193 1.33 -40.53 -17.48
CA ASP A 193 1.78 -39.19 -17.86
C ASP A 193 2.45 -38.50 -16.65
N THR A 194 3.70 -38.88 -16.38
CA THR A 194 4.54 -38.36 -15.30
C THR A 194 4.88 -36.87 -15.48
N HIS A 195 4.52 -36.27 -16.61
CA HIS A 195 4.84 -34.88 -16.91
C HIS A 195 4.19 -33.90 -15.92
N ILE A 196 2.99 -34.22 -15.44
CA ILE A 196 2.30 -33.40 -14.43
C ILE A 196 3.08 -33.45 -13.11
N ASP A 197 3.47 -34.64 -12.66
CA ASP A 197 4.26 -34.82 -11.43
C ASP A 197 5.63 -34.12 -11.52
N ASP A 198 6.27 -34.17 -12.69
CA ASP A 198 7.55 -33.48 -12.96
C ASP A 198 7.39 -31.95 -12.92
N LEU A 199 6.29 -31.42 -13.48
CA LEU A 199 5.97 -29.99 -13.43
C LEU A 199 5.65 -29.54 -12.00
N GLU A 200 4.92 -30.35 -11.21
CA GLU A 200 4.65 -30.06 -9.80
C GLU A 200 5.94 -30.03 -8.97
N ALA A 201 6.85 -31.00 -9.19
CA ALA A 201 8.16 -31.01 -8.55
C ALA A 201 9.00 -29.78 -8.93
N ARG A 202 8.97 -29.39 -10.21
CA ARG A 202 9.70 -28.19 -10.68
C ARG A 202 9.13 -26.89 -10.10
N ILE A 203 7.81 -26.80 -9.97
CA ILE A 203 7.16 -25.66 -9.32
C ILE A 203 7.59 -25.58 -7.85
N HIS A 204 7.61 -26.70 -7.13
CA HIS A 204 8.05 -26.74 -5.74
C HIS A 204 9.52 -26.31 -5.57
N GLU A 205 10.41 -26.76 -6.46
CA GLU A 205 11.82 -26.36 -6.47
C GLU A 205 11.99 -24.84 -6.68
N LEU A 206 11.27 -24.27 -7.65
CA LEU A 206 11.30 -22.83 -7.91
C LEU A 206 10.76 -22.01 -6.71
N TYR A 207 9.76 -22.51 -5.99
CA TYR A 207 9.28 -21.86 -4.77
C TYR A 207 10.35 -21.84 -3.66
N LEU A 208 11.13 -22.91 -3.50
CA LEU A 208 12.24 -22.94 -2.55
C LEU A 208 13.33 -21.94 -2.93
N GLU A 209 13.77 -21.94 -4.20
CA GLU A 209 14.79 -21.02 -4.69
C GLU A 209 14.39 -19.55 -4.51
N MET A 210 13.12 -19.23 -4.79
CA MET A 210 12.58 -17.87 -4.60
C MET A 210 12.64 -17.44 -3.12
N GLY A 211 12.31 -18.35 -2.19
CA GLY A 211 12.39 -18.08 -0.75
C GLY A 211 13.83 -17.85 -0.27
N GLU A 212 14.80 -18.59 -0.80
CA GLU A 212 16.22 -18.36 -0.50
C GLU A 212 16.70 -17.00 -1.01
N LYS A 213 16.26 -16.61 -2.22
CA LYS A 213 16.61 -15.31 -2.80
C LYS A 213 16.02 -14.15 -2.02
N ASP A 214 14.80 -14.28 -1.51
CA ASP A 214 14.18 -13.26 -0.65
C ASP A 214 14.97 -13.07 0.66
N LEU A 215 15.43 -14.16 1.28
CA LEU A 215 16.28 -14.11 2.48
C LEU A 215 17.63 -13.44 2.20
N GLU A 216 18.24 -13.73 1.05
CA GLU A 216 19.49 -13.11 0.62
C GLU A 216 19.32 -11.59 0.39
N LEU A 217 18.21 -11.21 -0.23
CA LEU A 217 17.88 -9.81 -0.54
C LEU A 217 17.62 -9.00 0.75
N GLU A 218 16.95 -9.57 1.75
CA GLU A 218 16.79 -8.95 3.06
C GLU A 218 18.12 -8.76 3.81
N ARG A 219 19.02 -9.75 3.75
CA ARG A 219 20.36 -9.62 4.34
C ARG A 219 21.15 -8.48 3.70
N LEU A 220 21.12 -8.38 2.38
CA LEU A 220 21.83 -7.34 1.65
C LEU A 220 21.26 -5.95 1.93
N LYS A 221 19.93 -5.82 1.97
CA LYS A 221 19.25 -4.58 2.38
C LYS A 221 19.69 -4.14 3.77
N LYS A 222 19.64 -5.04 4.76
CA LYS A 222 20.04 -4.73 6.14
C LYS A 222 21.50 -4.32 6.26
N SER A 223 22.40 -4.97 5.52
CA SER A 223 23.81 -4.59 5.46
C SER A 223 23.98 -3.19 4.86
N THR A 224 23.29 -2.90 3.75
CA THR A 224 23.36 -1.62 3.05
C THR A 224 22.84 -0.48 3.90
N THR A 225 21.70 -0.66 4.58
CA THR A 225 21.14 0.37 5.46
C THR A 225 22.04 0.63 6.67
N SER A 226 22.62 -0.42 7.25
CA SER A 226 23.60 -0.26 8.34
C SER A 226 24.83 0.53 7.89
N HIS A 227 25.35 0.24 6.69
CA HIS A 227 26.48 0.98 6.13
C HIS A 227 26.14 2.45 5.85
N GLN A 228 24.94 2.72 5.31
CA GLN A 228 24.44 4.09 5.12
C GLN A 228 24.31 4.85 6.45
N HIS A 229 23.82 4.19 7.51
CA HIS A 229 23.74 4.81 8.82
C HIS A 229 25.12 5.10 9.41
N GLN A 230 26.09 4.20 9.24
CA GLN A 230 27.46 4.43 9.70
C GLN A 230 28.11 5.60 8.93
N MET A 231 28.03 5.60 7.60
CA MET A 231 28.55 6.68 6.76
C MET A 231 27.94 8.04 7.12
N LYS A 232 26.64 8.10 7.44
CA LYS A 232 26.01 9.34 7.90
C LYS A 232 26.55 9.82 9.24
N ARG A 233 26.78 8.91 10.20
CA ARG A 233 27.39 9.26 11.48
C ARG A 233 28.81 9.78 11.29
N ASP A 234 29.61 9.10 10.48
CA ASP A 234 30.98 9.51 10.20
C ASP A 234 31.02 10.89 9.50
N GLN A 235 30.04 11.20 8.64
CA GLN A 235 29.87 12.52 8.02
C GLN A 235 29.48 13.60 9.04
N ASP A 236 28.56 13.30 9.97
CA ASP A 236 28.15 14.23 11.03
C ASP A 236 29.31 14.54 11.98
N ASP A 237 30.08 13.52 12.37
CA ASP A 237 31.27 13.66 13.22
C ASP A 237 32.33 14.51 12.51
N LEU A 238 32.59 14.26 11.23
CA LEU A 238 33.53 15.07 10.45
C LEU A 238 33.09 16.53 10.36
N LEU A 239 31.80 16.79 10.18
CA LEU A 239 31.25 18.15 10.15
C LEU A 239 31.45 18.86 11.49
N GLU A 240 31.26 18.15 12.61
CA GLU A 240 31.54 18.70 13.95
C GLU A 240 33.02 19.08 14.09
N LEU A 241 33.94 18.21 13.68
CA LEU A 241 35.38 18.51 13.71
C LEU A 241 35.74 19.72 12.82
N LEU A 242 35.16 19.82 11.62
CA LEU A 242 35.38 20.96 10.74
C LEU A 242 34.88 22.26 11.36
N THR A 243 33.71 22.23 12.02
CA THR A 243 33.21 23.40 12.74
C THR A 243 34.10 23.80 13.92
N ASP A 244 34.64 22.84 14.69
CA ASP A 244 35.59 23.14 15.76
C ASP A 244 36.88 23.74 15.21
N GLN A 245 37.38 23.23 14.08
CA GLN A 245 38.54 23.82 13.39
C GLN A 245 38.26 25.26 12.90
N ASP A 246 37.11 25.53 12.29
CA ASP A 246 36.73 26.87 11.83
C ASP A 246 36.59 27.88 12.97
N THR A 247 36.03 27.45 14.11
CA THR A 247 35.98 28.31 15.30
C THR A 247 37.37 28.61 15.84
N ARG A 248 38.27 27.61 15.90
CA ARG A 248 39.67 27.81 16.29
C ARG A 248 40.40 28.73 15.33
N LEU A 249 40.24 28.53 14.02
CA LEU A 249 40.82 29.39 12.99
C LEU A 249 40.33 30.83 13.14
N SER A 250 39.04 31.03 13.38
CA SER A 250 38.46 32.35 13.62
C SER A 250 39.06 33.01 14.87
N MET A 251 39.21 32.27 15.98
CA MET A 251 39.88 32.77 17.19
C MET A 251 41.35 33.16 16.92
N PHE A 252 42.09 32.35 16.15
CA PHE A 252 43.47 32.68 15.78
C PHE A 252 43.55 33.90 14.87
N LYS A 253 42.69 34.00 13.84
CA LYS A 253 42.60 35.16 12.95
C LYS A 253 42.29 36.44 13.75
N GLU A 254 41.35 36.38 14.70
CA GLU A 254 41.00 37.51 15.57
C GLU A 254 42.19 37.90 16.48
N ARG A 255 42.90 36.92 17.02
CA ARG A 255 44.09 37.16 17.83
C ARG A 255 45.24 37.80 17.03
N LEU A 256 45.46 37.38 15.78
CA LEU A 256 46.43 38.01 14.88
C LEU A 256 46.03 39.44 14.52
N ARG A 257 44.73 39.68 14.28
CA ARG A 257 44.19 41.02 14.02
C ARG A 257 44.38 41.95 15.22
N THR A 258 44.18 41.47 16.45
CA THR A 258 44.44 42.26 17.68
C THR A 258 45.92 42.53 17.94
N LEU A 259 46.82 41.68 17.42
CA LEU A 259 48.27 41.88 17.45
C LEU A 259 48.78 42.80 16.32
N GLY A 260 47.90 43.30 15.45
CA GLY A 260 48.22 44.28 14.41
C GLY A 260 48.69 43.68 13.08
N GLU A 261 48.60 42.36 12.90
CA GLU A 261 48.81 41.72 11.59
C GLU A 261 47.57 41.85 10.70
N LYS A 262 47.79 42.11 9.40
CA LYS A 262 46.73 42.01 8.38
C LYS A 262 46.53 40.54 8.03
N VAL A 263 45.34 40.02 8.33
CA VAL A 263 44.89 38.71 7.87
C VAL A 263 44.08 38.95 6.60
N ASP A 264 44.56 38.48 5.45
CA ASP A 264 43.79 38.51 4.21
C ASP A 264 42.66 37.49 4.30
N ASP A 265 41.42 37.94 4.17
CA ASP A 265 40.21 37.11 4.21
C ASP A 265 39.89 36.46 2.84
N ASP A 266 40.70 36.75 1.81
CA ASP A 266 40.47 36.33 0.43
C ASP A 266 41.29 35.09 0.05
N ALA A 267 40.81 33.94 0.49
CA ALA A 267 41.01 32.69 -0.25
C ALA A 267 39.69 31.95 -0.28
N GLU A 268 38.67 32.61 -0.83
CA GLU A 268 37.48 31.94 -1.36
C GLU A 268 37.98 31.06 -2.50
N ALA A 269 38.13 29.76 -2.22
CA ALA A 269 38.56 28.80 -3.20
C ALA A 269 37.44 28.66 -4.24
N ASP A 270 37.64 29.31 -5.39
CA ASP A 270 37.06 28.92 -6.67
C ASP A 270 37.33 27.43 -6.88
N LEU A 271 36.39 26.58 -6.46
CA LEU A 271 36.30 25.22 -6.94
C LEU A 271 35.52 25.29 -8.25
N GLU A 272 36.26 25.60 -9.31
CA GLU A 272 35.82 25.39 -10.68
C GLU A 272 35.27 23.96 -10.82
N GLU A 273 34.04 23.90 -11.32
CA GLU A 273 33.38 22.72 -11.85
C GLU A 273 34.30 22.08 -12.92
N VAL A 274 34.90 20.94 -12.60
CA VAL A 274 35.55 20.09 -13.60
C VAL A 274 34.71 18.83 -13.78
N ASN A 275 33.83 18.92 -14.78
CA ASN A 275 33.30 17.90 -15.71
C ASN A 275 33.23 16.45 -15.22
#